data_AF-A0A2E9Q610-F1
#
_entry.id   AF-A0A2E9Q610-F1
#
_cell.length_a   1.000
_cell.length_b   1.000
_cell.length_c   1.000
_cell.angle_alpha   90.00
_cell.angle_beta   90.00
_cell.angle_gamma   90.00
#
_symmetry.space_group_name_H-M   'P 1'
#
loop_
_entity.id
_entity.type
_entity.pdbx_description
1 polymer ?
#
loop_
_entity_poly.entity_id
_entity_poly.type
_entity_poly.pdbx_seq_one_letter_code
_entity_poly.pdbx_strand_id
1 'polypeptide(L)'
;MDFDTIAELSQPVEFRSGDKIYETDYTIGDPCTYLILEGEVRVMRKYTPLKMENFDLTKGDLFGMLEVYLGTARITDAVARTGVRALGFSKVQFERAMVSDISFALQSIRVLSKMLRQINGHIKELPYQGAGA
;
A
#
# COMPACT_ATOMS: atom_id res chain seq x y z
N MET A 1 15.21 -10.32 3.72
CA MET A 1 13.92 -10.94 3.36
C MET A 1 14.27 -12.26 2.74
N ASP A 2 13.87 -13.33 3.41
CA ASP A 2 13.90 -14.68 2.88
C ASP A 2 12.78 -14.81 1.85
N PHE A 3 13.16 -14.84 0.57
CA PHE A 3 12.20 -14.86 -0.52
C PHE A 3 11.50 -16.21 -0.66
N ASP A 4 12.13 -17.31 -0.25
CA ASP A 4 11.55 -18.65 -0.39
C ASP A 4 10.37 -18.80 0.58
N THR A 5 10.60 -18.47 1.87
CA THR A 5 9.55 -18.45 2.90
C THR A 5 8.38 -17.52 2.51
N ILE A 6 8.68 -16.33 1.98
CA ILE A 6 7.65 -15.37 1.58
C ILE A 6 6.88 -15.84 0.34
N ALA A 7 7.56 -16.47 -0.62
CA ALA A 7 6.93 -17.00 -1.83
C ALA A 7 5.92 -18.11 -1.48
N GLU A 8 6.26 -19.02 -0.56
CA GLU A 8 5.36 -20.09 -0.09
C GLU A 8 4.08 -19.57 0.57
N LEU A 9 4.16 -18.38 1.17
CA LEU A 9 3.02 -17.70 1.82
C LEU A 9 2.26 -16.77 0.89
N SER A 10 2.47 -16.85 -0.43
CA SER A 10 1.93 -15.89 -1.38
C SER A 10 1.46 -16.54 -2.68
N GLN A 11 0.85 -15.74 -3.55
CA GLN A 11 0.57 -16.12 -4.93
C GLN A 11 1.13 -15.07 -5.89
N PRO A 12 1.77 -15.46 -7.01
CA PRO A 12 2.24 -14.49 -8.00
C PRO A 12 1.06 -13.81 -8.67
N VAL A 13 1.17 -12.50 -8.87
CA VAL A 13 0.19 -11.69 -9.62
C VAL A 13 0.91 -10.74 -10.57
N GLU A 14 0.27 -10.44 -11.70
CA GLU A 14 0.80 -9.54 -12.72
C GLU A 14 -0.25 -8.52 -13.12
N PHE A 15 0.21 -7.30 -13.37
CA PHE A 15 -0.61 -6.18 -13.81
C PHE A 15 0.05 -5.50 -15.01
N ARG A 16 -0.77 -5.05 -15.95
CA ARG A 16 -0.34 -4.22 -17.07
C ARG A 16 -0.30 -2.76 -16.65
N SER A 17 0.48 -1.97 -17.39
CA SER A 17 0.51 -0.53 -17.21
C SER A 17 -0.90 0.05 -17.37
N GLY A 18 -1.34 0.83 -16.38
CA GLY A 18 -2.66 1.45 -16.32
C GLY A 18 -3.72 0.61 -15.61
N ASP A 19 -3.43 -0.66 -15.27
CA ASP A 19 -4.38 -1.50 -14.54
C ASP A 19 -4.68 -0.90 -13.17
N LYS A 20 -5.97 -0.81 -12.84
CA LYS A 20 -6.41 -0.53 -11.49
C LYS A 20 -6.35 -1.83 -10.69
N ILE A 21 -5.50 -1.85 -9.67
CA ILE A 21 -5.28 -3.03 -8.83
C ILE A 21 -6.39 -3.14 -7.78
N TYR A 22 -6.76 -2.02 -7.16
CA TYR A 22 -7.96 -1.90 -6.33
C TYR A 22 -8.41 -0.44 -6.26
N GLU A 23 -9.67 -0.23 -5.88
CA GLU A 23 -10.29 1.09 -5.76
C GLU A 23 -10.80 1.32 -4.32
N THR A 24 -10.86 2.58 -3.93
CA THR A 24 -11.41 3.05 -2.66
C THR A 24 -12.88 2.61 -2.52
N ASP A 25 -13.34 2.40 -1.29
CA ASP A 25 -14.69 1.96 -0.89
C ASP A 25 -15.07 0.53 -1.30
N TYR A 26 -14.25 -0.16 -2.08
CA TYR A 26 -14.45 -1.58 -2.37
C TYR A 26 -14.06 -2.44 -1.16
N THR A 27 -14.81 -3.53 -0.96
CA THR A 27 -14.50 -4.53 0.06
C THR A 27 -13.14 -5.16 -0.24
N ILE A 28 -12.37 -5.45 0.81
CA ILE A 28 -11.11 -6.19 0.66
C ILE A 28 -11.44 -7.60 0.16
N GLY A 29 -10.94 -7.94 -1.03
CA GLY A 29 -10.89 -9.30 -1.55
C GLY A 29 -9.50 -9.91 -1.42
N ASP A 30 -9.38 -11.19 -1.77
CA ASP A 30 -8.10 -11.88 -1.87
C ASP A 30 -7.60 -11.82 -3.33
N PRO A 31 -6.32 -11.43 -3.58
CA PRO A 31 -5.33 -10.98 -2.61
C PRO A 31 -5.58 -9.56 -2.08
N CYS A 32 -5.29 -9.34 -0.80
CA CYS A 32 -5.51 -8.06 -0.12
C CYS A 32 -4.24 -7.20 0.00
N THR A 33 -3.06 -7.81 0.06
CA THR A 33 -1.78 -7.11 0.20
C THR A 33 -0.81 -7.58 -0.87
N TYR A 34 0.14 -6.73 -1.24
CA TYR A 34 1.03 -6.97 -2.38
C TYR A 34 2.46 -6.53 -2.09
N LEU A 35 3.44 -7.37 -2.43
CA LEU A 35 4.88 -7.04 -2.45
C LEU A 35 5.34 -6.89 -3.90
N ILE A 36 5.86 -5.73 -4.27
CA ILE A 36 6.31 -5.46 -5.65
C ILE A 36 7.64 -6.19 -5.90
N LEU A 37 7.67 -7.09 -6.88
CA LEU A 37 8.91 -7.75 -7.34
C LEU A 37 9.56 -6.99 -8.49
N GLU A 38 8.76 -6.32 -9.31
CA GLU A 38 9.17 -5.52 -10.46
C GLU A 38 8.08 -4.51 -10.84
N GLY A 39 8.48 -3.36 -11.38
CA GLY A 39 7.59 -2.30 -11.83
C GLY A 39 7.29 -1.24 -10.76
N GLU A 40 6.34 -0.38 -11.08
CA GLU A 40 5.95 0.77 -10.27
C GLU A 40 4.43 0.79 -10.03
N VAL A 41 4.02 1.06 -8.80
CA VAL A 41 2.62 1.19 -8.40
C VAL A 41 2.42 2.55 -7.76
N ARG A 42 1.36 3.25 -8.14
CA ARG A 42 0.91 4.46 -7.47
C ARG A 42 -0.26 4.15 -6.58
N VAL A 43 -0.09 4.37 -5.27
CA VAL A 43 -1.18 4.34 -4.29
C VAL A 43 -1.68 5.77 -4.09
N MET A 44 -2.99 5.96 -4.11
CA MET A 44 -3.60 7.29 -4.06
C MET A 44 -4.58 7.37 -2.91
N ARG A 45 -4.46 8.42 -2.08
CA ARG A 45 -5.47 8.76 -1.10
C ARG A 45 -6.23 9.99 -1.56
N LYS A 46 -7.51 9.82 -1.90
CA LYS A 46 -8.41 10.95 -2.18
C LYS A 46 -8.96 11.49 -0.85
N TYR A 47 -8.82 12.80 -0.63
CA TYR A 47 -9.46 13.51 0.48
C TYR A 47 -10.70 14.26 -0.01
N THR A 48 -10.59 14.87 -1.20
CA THR A 48 -11.70 15.51 -1.93
C THR A 48 -11.47 15.29 -3.43
N PRO A 49 -12.44 15.63 -4.32
CA PRO A 49 -12.22 15.55 -5.77
C PRO A 49 -11.03 16.37 -6.28
N LEU A 50 -10.61 17.41 -5.54
CA LEU A 50 -9.51 18.31 -5.91
C LEU A 50 -8.23 18.08 -5.10
N LYS A 51 -8.29 17.26 -4.03
CA LYS A 51 -7.17 17.02 -3.13
C LYS A 51 -6.91 15.52 -3.02
N MET A 52 -5.77 15.09 -3.55
CA MET A 52 -5.30 13.72 -3.49
C MET A 52 -3.82 13.65 -3.13
N GLU A 53 -3.45 12.61 -2.38
CA GLU A 53 -2.06 12.26 -2.08
C GLU A 53 -1.64 11.11 -2.98
N ASN A 54 -0.42 11.19 -3.53
CA ASN A 54 0.15 10.13 -4.35
C ASN A 54 1.38 9.55 -3.64
N PHE A 55 1.41 8.23 -3.53
CA PHE A 55 2.56 7.48 -3.03
C PHE A 55 3.05 6.57 -4.17
N ASP A 56 4.22 6.89 -4.71
CA ASP A 56 4.87 6.07 -5.72
C ASP A 56 5.73 5.01 -5.04
N LEU A 57 5.41 3.74 -5.31
CA LEU A 57 6.01 2.56 -4.71
C LEU A 57 6.69 1.72 -5.79
N THR A 58 7.82 1.12 -5.44
CA THR A 58 8.69 0.41 -6.39
C THR A 58 9.05 -0.98 -5.86
N LYS A 59 9.89 -1.70 -6.59
CA LYS A 59 10.41 -3.01 -6.18
C LYS A 59 10.82 -3.05 -4.70
N GLY A 60 10.28 -4.03 -3.99
CA GLY A 60 10.48 -4.26 -2.57
C GLY A 60 9.49 -3.54 -1.67
N ASP A 61 8.74 -2.55 -2.15
CA ASP A 61 7.69 -1.90 -1.36
C ASP A 61 6.42 -2.77 -1.30
N LEU A 62 5.70 -2.63 -0.18
CA LEU A 62 4.42 -3.28 0.11
C LEU A 62 3.27 -2.29 -0.08
N PHE A 63 2.11 -2.74 -0.55
CA PHE A 63 0.89 -1.93 -0.62
C PHE A 63 -0.38 -2.75 -0.38
N GLY A 64 -1.51 -2.07 -0.13
CA GLY A 64 -2.79 -2.71 0.23
C GLY A 64 -2.90 -3.19 1.69
N MET A 65 -1.89 -2.90 2.51
CA MET A 65 -1.80 -3.38 3.91
C MET A 65 -2.64 -2.57 4.90
N LEU A 66 -2.93 -1.29 4.62
CA LEU A 66 -3.57 -0.38 5.59
C LEU A 66 -4.93 -0.90 6.04
N GLU A 67 -5.75 -1.32 5.08
CA GLU A 67 -7.14 -1.69 5.36
C GLU A 67 -7.25 -3.05 6.03
N VAL A 68 -6.24 -3.91 5.82
CA VAL A 68 -6.07 -5.17 6.54
C VAL A 68 -5.90 -4.92 8.05
N TYR A 69 -5.08 -3.92 8.41
CA TYR A 69 -4.87 -3.53 9.81
C TYR A 69 -6.06 -2.79 10.43
N LEU A 70 -6.69 -1.90 9.66
CA LEU A 70 -7.80 -1.09 10.15
C LEU A 70 -9.13 -1.86 10.21
N GLY A 71 -9.23 -2.98 9.48
CA GLY A 71 -10.48 -3.76 9.39
C GLY A 71 -11.57 -3.02 8.63
N THR A 72 -11.19 -2.18 7.66
CA THR A 72 -12.11 -1.33 6.89
C THR A 72 -12.16 -1.74 5.42
N ALA A 73 -13.08 -1.17 4.64
CA ALA A 73 -13.00 -1.21 3.17
C ALA A 73 -11.73 -0.49 2.69
N ARG A 74 -11.40 -0.62 1.39
CA ARG A 74 -10.28 0.10 0.75
C ARG A 74 -10.41 1.59 1.00
N ILE A 75 -9.33 2.21 1.47
CA ILE A 75 -9.28 3.64 1.76
C ILE A 75 -8.31 4.36 0.82
N THR A 76 -7.71 3.62 -0.11
CA THR A 76 -6.82 4.11 -1.16
C THR A 76 -7.18 3.44 -2.48
N ASP A 77 -6.79 4.07 -3.58
CA ASP A 77 -6.72 3.44 -4.89
C ASP A 77 -5.30 2.95 -5.15
N ALA A 78 -5.11 1.88 -5.93
CA ALA A 78 -3.80 1.46 -6.42
C ALA A 78 -3.85 1.24 -7.93
N VAL A 79 -2.87 1.82 -8.64
CA VAL A 79 -2.76 1.72 -10.10
C VAL A 79 -1.33 1.34 -10.49
N ALA A 80 -1.21 0.36 -11.38
CA ALA A 80 0.07 -0.02 -11.98
C ALA A 80 0.52 1.09 -12.95
N ARG A 81 1.70 1.67 -12.72
CA ARG A 81 2.29 2.74 -13.55
C ARG A 81 3.10 2.19 -14.72
N THR A 82 3.57 0.96 -14.58
CA THR A 82 4.28 0.15 -15.58
C THR A 82 3.66 -1.25 -15.61
N GLY A 83 4.24 -2.18 -16.39
CA GLY A 83 4.03 -3.60 -16.11
C GLY A 83 4.57 -3.92 -14.71
N VAL A 84 3.77 -4.59 -13.88
CA VAL A 84 4.09 -4.90 -12.48
C VAL A 84 3.99 -6.40 -12.26
N ARG A 85 5.01 -6.97 -11.64
CA ARG A 85 4.96 -8.32 -11.06
C ARG A 85 5.04 -8.20 -9.55
N ALA A 86 4.14 -8.88 -8.85
CA ALA A 86 4.06 -8.82 -7.40
C ALA A 86 3.73 -10.18 -6.80
N LEU A 87 3.99 -10.31 -5.49
CA LEU A 87 3.41 -11.37 -4.68
C LEU A 87 2.15 -10.83 -4.01
N GLY A 88 1.01 -11.45 -4.25
CA GLY A 88 -0.25 -11.18 -3.59
C GLY A 88 -0.44 -12.07 -2.36
N PHE A 89 -1.04 -11.51 -1.31
CA PHE A 89 -1.28 -12.19 -0.04
C PHE A 89 -2.75 -12.02 0.34
N SER A 90 -3.40 -13.09 0.79
CA SER A 90 -4.59 -12.97 1.62
C SER A 90 -4.24 -12.39 2.99
N LYS A 91 -5.25 -12.01 3.79
CA LYS A 91 -5.03 -11.46 5.13
C LYS A 91 -4.21 -12.41 6.01
N VAL A 92 -4.61 -13.69 6.06
CA VAL A 92 -3.95 -14.72 6.88
C VAL A 92 -2.51 -14.97 6.41
N GLN A 93 -2.29 -15.00 5.09
CA GLN A 93 -0.97 -15.15 4.50
C GLN A 93 -0.04 -13.98 4.84
N PHE A 94 -0.55 -12.75 4.74
CA PHE A 94 0.19 -11.54 5.09
C PHE A 94 0.56 -11.51 6.58
N GLU A 95 -0.37 -11.84 7.48
CA GLU A 95 -0.11 -11.93 8.92
C GLU A 95 0.96 -12.99 9.25
N ARG A 96 0.91 -14.16 8.60
CA ARG A 96 1.94 -15.19 8.73
C ARG A 96 3.30 -14.72 8.22
N ALA A 97 3.35 -14.04 7.07
CA ALA A 97 4.58 -13.49 6.51
C ALA A 97 5.23 -12.47 7.45
N MET A 98 4.42 -11.62 8.10
CA MET A 98 4.88 -10.65 9.10
C MET A 98 5.55 -11.30 10.32
N VAL A 99 5.03 -12.45 10.77
CA VAL A 99 5.59 -13.19 11.92
C VAL A 99 6.81 -14.03 11.52
N SER A 100 6.82 -14.54 10.29
CA SER A 100 7.84 -15.49 9.84
C SER A 100 9.13 -14.81 9.38
N ASP A 101 9.07 -13.56 8.89
CA ASP A 101 10.24 -12.81 8.43
C ASP A 101 10.26 -11.36 8.95
N ILE A 102 11.26 -11.04 9.77
CA ILE A 102 11.44 -9.70 10.35
C ILE A 102 11.76 -8.62 9.31
N SER A 103 12.43 -8.96 8.20
CA SER A 103 12.71 -8.00 7.13
C SER A 103 11.43 -7.58 6.41
N PHE A 104 10.50 -8.51 6.20
CA PHE A 104 9.17 -8.24 5.65
C PHE A 104 8.38 -7.31 6.58
N ALA A 105 8.41 -7.57 7.88
CA ALA A 105 7.80 -6.69 8.88
C ALA A 105 8.41 -5.27 8.91
N LEU A 106 9.74 -5.17 8.85
CA LEU A 106 10.43 -3.89 8.79
C LEU A 106 10.12 -3.11 7.50
N GLN A 107 9.89 -3.82 6.39
CA GLN A 107 9.53 -3.19 5.13
C GLN A 107 8.11 -2.61 5.17
N SER A 108 7.15 -3.32 5.75
CA SER A 108 5.81 -2.82 6.10
C SER A 108 5.90 -1.51 6.89
N ILE A 109 6.67 -1.50 7.98
CA ILE A 109 6.86 -0.31 8.83
C ILE A 109 7.49 0.83 8.04
N ARG A 110 8.48 0.54 7.19
CA ARG A 110 9.17 1.54 6.38
C ARG A 110 8.23 2.24 5.42
N VAL A 111 7.36 1.50 4.71
CA VAL A 111 6.38 2.07 3.79
C VAL A 111 5.37 2.93 4.55
N LEU A 112 4.77 2.41 5.62
CA LEU A 112 3.83 3.17 6.45
C LEU A 112 4.45 4.45 7.02
N SER A 113 5.70 4.38 7.46
CA SER A 113 6.43 5.55 7.98
C SER A 113 6.70 6.59 6.89
N LYS A 114 6.99 6.18 5.64
CA LYS A 114 7.12 7.10 4.50
C LYS A 114 5.79 7.80 4.24
N MET A 115 4.69 7.05 4.18
CA MET A 115 3.35 7.60 3.96
C MET A 115 2.97 8.63 5.05
N LEU A 116 3.17 8.29 6.33
CA LEU A 116 2.89 9.19 7.46
C LEU A 116 3.71 10.48 7.39
N ARG A 117 5.00 10.41 7.04
CA ARG A 117 5.84 11.61 6.92
C ARG A 117 5.37 12.55 5.82
N GLN A 118 4.96 12.00 4.69
CA GLN A 118 4.45 12.78 3.56
C GLN A 118 3.12 13.46 3.93
N ILE A 119 2.18 12.71 4.54
CA ILE A 119 0.92 13.27 5.03
C ILE A 119 1.17 14.37 6.08
N ASN A 120 2.08 14.14 7.03
CA ASN A 120 2.41 15.12 8.06
C ASN A 120 3.12 16.37 7.51
N GLY A 121 3.87 16.25 6.41
CA GLY A 121 4.45 17.38 5.70
C GLY A 121 3.37 18.39 5.29
N HIS A 122 2.26 17.88 4.72
CA HIS A 122 1.15 18.72 4.29
C HIS A 122 0.38 19.37 5.46
N ILE A 123 0.34 18.74 6.64
CA ILE A 123 -0.29 19.36 7.82
C ILE A 123 0.50 20.59 8.29
N LYS A 124 1.83 20.56 8.20
CA LYS A 124 2.68 21.70 8.61
C LYS A 124 2.54 22.91 7.68
N GLU A 125 2.11 22.68 6.44
CA GLU A 125 1.89 23.72 5.43
C GLU A 125 0.47 24.30 5.46
N LEU A 126 -0.43 23.74 6.29
CA LEU A 126 -1.75 24.33 6.49
C LEU A 126 -1.60 25.65 7.27
N PRO A 127 -2.05 26.79 6.71
CA PRO A 127 -2.07 28.03 7.48
C PRO A 127 -2.95 27.83 8.71
N TYR A 128 -2.44 28.24 9.86
CA TYR A 128 -3.21 28.29 11.11
C TYR A 128 -4.46 29.14 10.90
N GLN A 129 -5.60 28.51 10.64
CA GLN A 129 -6.91 29.15 10.77
C GLN A 129 -7.31 29.08 12.25
N GLY A 130 -6.54 29.78 13.08
CA GLY A 130 -6.97 30.13 14.42
C GLY A 130 -8.16 31.08 14.32
N ALA A 131 -9.24 30.70 14.98
CA ALA A 131 -10.48 31.43 15.15
C ALA A 131 -10.31 32.95 15.09
N GLY A 132 -10.83 33.56 14.02
CA GLY A 132 -11.09 34.98 13.98
C GLY A 132 -12.32 35.29 14.83
N ALA A 133 -12.10 36.11 15.86
CA ALA A 133 -13.00 37.05 16.54
C ALA A 133 -14.45 36.61 16.84
#